data_AF-A0A937X6R0-F1
#
_entry.id   AF-A0A937X6R0-F1
#
_cell.length_a   1.000
_cell.length_b   1.000
_cell.length_c   1.000
_cell.angle_alpha   90.00
_cell.angle_beta   90.00
_cell.angle_gamma   90.00
#
_symmetry.space_group_name_H-M   'P 1'
#
loop_
_entity.id
_entity.type
_entity.pdbx_description
1 polymer ?
#
loop_
_entity_poly.entity_id
_entity_poly.type
_entity_poly.pdbx_seq_one_letter_code
_entity_poly.pdbx_strand_id
1 'polypeptide(L)'
;MDGRHNGAAPERVDFSKIRTSIPIPNLIEVQKKSYERFLQMDLLPTEREDTGLQTVFSSVFPISDFRGVSQLEFVDYAIGNWECKCGNLKGLHHLRSTCRNCGATIRTDPFHAGDVLCQSCGTFNKNVVTFCNKCGDPVGLQLKYDMQECQERGMTYAAPLKVTIRLTVYAKDPETNQKTVR
;
A
#
# COMPACT_ATOMS: atom_id res chain seq x y z
N MET A 1 -44.46 -13.01 -29.51
CA MET A 1 -43.55 -14.00 -30.11
C MET A 1 -42.31 -14.03 -29.24
N ASP A 2 -42.32 -14.93 -28.26
CA ASP A 2 -41.33 -15.02 -27.18
C ASP A 2 -40.09 -15.78 -27.64
N GLY A 3 -38.99 -15.07 -27.83
CA GLY A 3 -37.67 -15.65 -28.11
C GLY A 3 -36.88 -15.92 -26.83
N ARG A 4 -37.19 -17.01 -26.13
CA ARG A 4 -36.39 -17.52 -25.00
C ARG A 4 -34.97 -17.87 -25.48
N HIS A 5 -33.98 -17.04 -25.14
CA HIS A 5 -32.57 -17.40 -25.28
C HIS A 5 -32.18 -18.28 -24.09
N ASN A 6 -31.92 -19.56 -24.34
CA ASN A 6 -31.35 -20.49 -23.36
C ASN A 6 -29.89 -20.09 -23.09
N GLY A 7 -29.60 -19.56 -21.90
CA GLY A 7 -28.28 -19.07 -21.48
C GLY A 7 -27.23 -20.15 -21.16
N ALA A 8 -27.23 -21.28 -21.87
CA ALA A 8 -26.19 -22.28 -21.72
C ALA A 8 -25.01 -21.92 -22.65
N ALA A 9 -23.82 -21.74 -22.07
CA ALA A 9 -22.60 -21.56 -22.85
C ALA A 9 -22.39 -22.78 -23.78
N PRO A 10 -21.93 -22.58 -25.02
CA PRO A 10 -21.73 -23.68 -25.96
C PRO A 10 -20.73 -24.69 -25.39
N GLU A 11 -21.05 -25.98 -25.57
CA GLU A 11 -20.20 -27.08 -25.09
C GLU A 11 -18.85 -27.08 -25.81
N ARG A 12 -17.77 -27.06 -25.02
CA ARG A 12 -16.40 -27.11 -25.53
C ARG A 12 -15.88 -28.54 -25.41
N VAL A 13 -15.69 -29.20 -26.56
CA VAL A 13 -15.06 -30.53 -26.61
C VAL A 13 -13.55 -30.39 -26.58
N ASP A 14 -12.89 -31.13 -25.67
CA ASP A 14 -11.44 -31.19 -25.54
C ASP A 14 -10.92 -32.56 -26.02
N PHE A 15 -10.01 -32.56 -27.00
CA PHE A 15 -9.41 -33.76 -27.58
C PHE A 15 -7.97 -34.01 -27.08
N SER A 16 -7.53 -33.28 -26.04
CA SER A 16 -6.17 -33.36 -25.53
C SER A 16 -5.84 -34.73 -24.96
N LYS A 17 -4.81 -35.38 -25.50
CA LYS A 17 -4.31 -36.69 -25.03
C LYS A 17 -3.47 -36.58 -23.75
N ILE A 18 -2.81 -35.43 -23.56
CA ILE A 18 -1.98 -35.13 -22.40
C ILE A 18 -2.77 -34.21 -21.47
N ARG A 19 -2.88 -34.59 -20.20
CA ARG A 19 -3.60 -33.79 -19.20
C ARG A 19 -2.69 -32.70 -18.65
N THR A 20 -3.21 -31.48 -18.57
CA THR A 20 -2.54 -30.37 -17.87
C THR A 20 -2.63 -30.61 -16.36
N SER A 21 -1.48 -30.74 -15.70
CA SER A 21 -1.39 -30.91 -14.24
C SER A 21 -1.24 -29.59 -13.50
N ILE A 22 -0.76 -28.56 -14.19
CA ILE A 22 -0.54 -27.23 -13.64
C ILE A 22 -1.65 -26.32 -14.16
N PRO A 23 -2.41 -25.64 -13.29
CA PRO A 23 -3.42 -24.68 -13.71
C PRO A 23 -2.77 -23.49 -14.42
N ILE A 24 -3.51 -22.85 -15.32
CA ILE A 24 -3.04 -21.62 -15.97
C ILE A 24 -2.83 -20.55 -14.87
N PRO A 25 -1.64 -19.94 -14.79
CA PRO A 25 -1.37 -18.93 -13.78
C PRO A 25 -2.16 -17.64 -14.06
N ASN A 26 -2.18 -16.72 -13.10
CA ASN A 26 -2.79 -15.42 -13.30
C ASN A 26 -1.96 -14.59 -14.29
N LEU A 27 -2.53 -14.35 -15.48
CA LEU A 27 -1.83 -13.71 -16.61
C LEU A 27 -1.47 -12.23 -16.38
N ILE A 28 -2.06 -11.58 -15.37
CA ILE A 28 -1.76 -10.18 -15.02
C ILE A 28 -0.94 -10.05 -13.72
N GLU A 29 -0.55 -11.17 -13.12
CA GLU A 29 0.11 -11.19 -11.82
C GLU A 29 1.44 -10.43 -11.80
N VAL A 30 2.24 -10.58 -12.86
CA VAL A 30 3.53 -9.88 -12.98
C VAL A 30 3.34 -8.36 -12.92
N GLN A 31 2.35 -7.84 -13.64
CA GLN A 31 2.07 -6.41 -13.69
C GLN A 31 1.59 -5.90 -12.33
N LYS A 32 0.66 -6.62 -11.70
CA LYS A 32 0.13 -6.28 -10.38
C LYS A 32 1.24 -6.29 -9.32
N LYS A 33 1.98 -7.39 -9.21
CA LYS A 33 3.05 -7.55 -8.21
C LYS A 33 4.17 -6.55 -8.39
N SER A 34 4.55 -6.24 -9.62
CA SER A 34 5.59 -5.24 -9.91
C SER A 34 5.17 -3.86 -9.37
N TYR A 35 3.93 -3.46 -9.64
CA TYR A 35 3.41 -2.17 -9.20
C TYR A 35 3.21 -2.10 -7.67
N GLU A 36 2.65 -3.15 -7.07
CA GLU A 36 2.48 -3.28 -5.61
C GLU A 36 3.83 -3.18 -4.88
N ARG A 37 4.84 -3.93 -5.36
CA ARG A 37 6.21 -3.90 -4.82
C ARG A 37 6.85 -2.52 -4.96
N PHE A 38 6.64 -1.85 -6.09
CA PHE A 38 7.19 -0.50 -6.31
C PHE A 38 6.57 0.55 -5.37
N LEU A 39 5.25 0.49 -5.17
CA LEU A 39 4.51 1.51 -4.41
C LEU A 39 4.49 1.30 -2.90
N GLN A 40 4.42 0.05 -2.42
CA GLN A 40 4.28 -0.29 -0.99
C GLN A 40 3.19 0.52 -0.26
N MET A 41 2.07 0.78 -0.97
CA MET A 41 1.07 1.77 -0.59
C MET A 41 0.25 1.39 0.65
N ASP A 42 0.16 0.11 0.94
CA ASP A 42 -0.61 -0.50 2.01
C ASP A 42 0.26 -0.85 3.23
N LEU A 43 1.54 -0.44 3.23
CA LEU A 43 2.51 -0.67 4.31
C LEU A 43 2.73 0.59 5.16
N LEU A 44 2.87 0.38 6.48
CA LEU A 44 3.35 1.40 7.40
C LEU A 44 4.83 1.72 7.10
N PRO A 45 5.32 2.93 7.44
CA PRO A 45 6.72 3.30 7.20
C PRO A 45 7.72 2.27 7.74
N THR A 46 7.44 1.69 8.91
CA THR A 46 8.29 0.67 9.57
C THR A 46 8.22 -0.71 8.94
N GLU A 47 7.22 -0.97 8.09
CA GLU A 47 7.01 -2.26 7.43
C GLU A 47 7.58 -2.28 6.00
N ARG A 48 8.03 -1.12 5.49
CA ARG A 48 8.50 -1.00 4.12
C ARG A 48 9.87 -1.61 3.93
N GLU A 49 10.02 -2.31 2.81
CA GLU A 49 11.31 -2.74 2.32
C GLU A 49 12.02 -1.58 1.62
N ASP A 50 13.35 -1.57 1.65
CA ASP A 50 14.15 -0.63 0.84
C ASP A 50 14.15 -1.05 -0.63
N THR A 51 12.99 -0.92 -1.28
CA THR A 51 12.79 -1.12 -2.72
C THR A 51 11.79 -0.10 -3.27
N GLY A 52 11.77 0.08 -4.60
CA GLY A 52 10.80 0.95 -5.27
C GLY A 52 10.91 2.41 -4.85
N LEU A 53 9.78 3.04 -4.48
CA LEU A 53 9.77 4.43 -4.03
C LEU A 53 10.62 4.67 -2.78
N GLN A 54 10.72 3.68 -1.88
CA GLN A 54 11.52 3.82 -0.66
C GLN A 54 13.00 4.04 -1.00
N THR A 55 13.56 3.26 -1.92
CA THR A 55 14.94 3.39 -2.38
C THR A 55 15.15 4.67 -3.18
N VAL A 56 14.17 5.08 -4.00
CA VAL A 56 14.24 6.34 -4.74
C VAL A 56 14.41 7.52 -3.78
N PHE A 57 13.59 7.61 -2.73
CA PHE A 57 13.76 8.67 -1.74
C PHE A 57 15.04 8.51 -0.91
N SER A 58 15.35 7.29 -0.46
CA SER A 58 16.52 7.03 0.39
C SER A 58 17.87 7.25 -0.33
N SER A 59 17.89 7.15 -1.67
CA SER A 59 19.09 7.40 -2.49
C SER A 59 19.29 8.87 -2.88
N VAL A 60 18.21 9.64 -2.95
CA VAL A 60 18.25 11.08 -3.29
C VAL A 60 18.55 11.93 -2.04
N PHE A 61 18.06 11.51 -0.87
CA PHE A 61 18.29 12.20 0.39
C PHE A 61 19.44 11.56 1.18
N PRO A 62 20.22 12.33 1.95
CA PRO A 62 20.02 13.74 2.29
C PRO A 62 20.49 14.72 1.20
N ILE A 63 19.82 15.88 1.11
CA ILE A 63 20.22 17.00 0.25
C ILE A 63 20.76 18.12 1.14
N SER A 64 22.02 18.50 0.95
CA SER A 64 22.64 19.61 1.68
C SER A 64 22.82 20.84 0.79
N ASP A 65 22.74 22.04 1.39
CA ASP A 65 23.09 23.27 0.69
C ASP A 65 24.62 23.41 0.48
N PHE A 66 25.04 24.30 -0.41
CA PHE A 66 26.47 24.49 -0.73
C PHE A 66 27.30 25.02 0.45
N ARG A 67 26.67 25.67 1.43
CA ARG A 67 27.34 26.18 2.63
C ARG A 67 27.40 25.12 3.74
N GLY A 68 26.67 24.01 3.59
CA GLY A 68 26.56 22.93 4.56
C GLY A 68 25.89 23.32 5.88
N VAL A 69 25.05 24.37 5.87
CA VAL A 69 24.30 24.88 7.02
C VAL A 69 22.86 24.40 7.04
N SER A 70 22.38 23.79 5.96
CA SER A 70 21.01 23.25 5.88
C SER A 70 21.03 21.88 5.20
N GLN A 71 20.25 20.93 5.73
CA GLN A 71 20.08 19.59 5.19
C GLN A 71 18.61 19.19 5.18
N LEU A 72 18.14 18.67 4.05
CA LEU A 72 16.85 18.00 3.93
C LEU A 72 17.04 16.49 4.06
N GLU A 73 16.16 15.84 4.82
CA GLU A 73 16.14 14.40 5.06
C GLU A 73 14.76 13.84 4.72
N PHE A 74 14.74 12.69 4.05
CA PHE A 74 13.51 11.93 3.85
C PHE A 74 13.15 11.18 5.15
N VAL A 75 11.90 11.32 5.61
CA VAL A 75 11.38 10.63 6.80
C VAL A 75 10.50 9.46 6.38
N ASP A 76 9.43 9.75 5.64
CA ASP A 76 8.50 8.75 5.14
C ASP A 76 7.68 9.29 3.95
N TYR A 77 6.87 8.41 3.36
CA TYR A 77 5.83 8.82 2.40
C TYR A 77 4.51 8.11 2.68
N ALA A 78 3.42 8.60 2.11
CA ALA A 78 2.11 7.94 2.10
C ALA A 78 1.46 8.13 0.73
N ILE A 79 0.80 7.09 0.23
CA ILE A 79 0.06 7.14 -1.03
C ILE A 79 -1.43 7.05 -0.74
N GLY A 80 -2.18 8.00 -1.29
CA GLY A 80 -3.63 8.06 -1.15
C GLY A 80 -4.11 8.56 0.20
N ASN A 81 -5.43 8.49 0.37
CA ASN A 81 -6.10 8.79 1.63
C ASN A 81 -6.65 7.48 2.19
N TRP A 82 -5.96 6.91 3.17
CA TRP A 82 -6.43 5.72 3.87
C TRP A 82 -7.37 6.12 4.99
N GLU A 83 -8.67 6.05 4.73
CA GLU A 83 -9.70 6.44 5.67
C GLU A 83 -11.00 5.67 5.43
N CYS A 84 -11.88 5.65 6.43
CA CYS A 84 -13.25 5.19 6.23
C CYS A 84 -14.03 6.18 5.36
N LYS A 85 -15.21 5.77 4.85
CA LYS A 85 -16.05 6.58 3.96
C LYS A 85 -16.38 7.99 4.46
N CYS A 86 -16.53 8.17 5.78
CA CYS A 86 -16.81 9.49 6.38
C CYS A 86 -15.57 10.26 6.85
N GLY A 87 -14.37 9.71 6.68
CA GLY A 87 -13.11 10.34 7.12
C GLY A 87 -12.88 10.38 8.64
N ASN A 88 -13.71 9.75 9.47
CA ASN A 88 -13.54 9.79 10.93
C ASN A 88 -12.48 8.82 11.46
N LEU A 89 -12.28 7.69 10.77
CA LEU A 89 -11.24 6.70 11.05
C LEU A 89 -10.17 6.79 9.94
N LYS A 90 -8.90 7.00 10.29
CA LYS A 90 -7.81 7.26 9.32
C LYS A 90 -6.55 6.50 9.64
N GLY A 91 -5.85 6.07 8.60
CA GLY A 91 -4.51 5.51 8.68
C GLY A 91 -4.48 3.99 8.68
N LEU A 92 -3.41 3.45 8.08
CA LEU A 92 -3.19 2.01 7.90
C LEU A 92 -3.01 1.24 9.22
N HIS A 93 -2.70 1.92 10.33
CA HIS A 93 -2.53 1.28 11.64
C HIS A 93 -3.83 0.63 12.14
N HIS A 94 -5.00 1.10 11.70
CA HIS A 94 -6.29 0.46 11.98
C HIS A 94 -6.52 -0.85 11.20
N LEU A 95 -5.65 -1.15 10.24
CA LEU A 95 -5.57 -2.42 9.52
C LEU A 95 -4.40 -3.29 10.01
N ARG A 96 -3.98 -3.09 11.26
CA ARG A 96 -2.95 -3.88 11.94
C ARG A 96 -3.46 -4.46 13.24
N SER A 97 -2.94 -5.63 13.56
CA SER A 97 -3.09 -6.26 14.86
C SER A 97 -1.74 -6.82 15.31
N THR A 98 -1.70 -7.38 16.50
CA THR A 98 -0.49 -7.96 17.09
C THR A 98 -0.61 -9.47 17.10
N CYS A 99 0.45 -10.17 16.67
CA CYS A 99 0.46 -11.62 16.73
C CYS A 99 0.42 -12.10 18.19
N ARG A 100 -0.51 -13.01 18.49
CA ARG A 100 -0.71 -13.58 19.84
C ARG A 100 0.47 -14.40 20.37
N ASN A 101 1.39 -14.81 19.50
CA ASN A 101 2.51 -15.67 19.86
C ASN A 101 3.84 -14.90 19.93
N CYS A 102 4.23 -14.21 18.85
CA CYS A 102 5.53 -13.52 18.79
C CYS A 102 5.46 -12.00 18.95
N GLY A 103 4.27 -11.40 19.03
CA GLY A 103 4.12 -9.95 19.13
C GLY A 103 4.38 -9.17 17.83
N ALA A 104 4.72 -9.85 16.72
CA ALA A 104 4.91 -9.18 15.44
C ALA A 104 3.62 -8.50 14.95
N THR A 105 3.77 -7.36 14.27
CA THR A 105 2.66 -6.69 13.60
C THR A 105 2.13 -7.55 12.47
N ILE A 106 0.81 -7.78 12.46
CA ILE A 106 0.12 -8.55 11.42
C ILE A 106 -0.88 -7.66 10.69
N ARG A 107 -1.05 -7.89 9.40
CA ARG A 107 -2.01 -7.19 8.56
C ARG A 107 -3.38 -7.84 8.68
N THR A 108 -4.40 -7.03 8.89
CA THR A 108 -5.81 -7.46 8.95
C THR A 108 -6.50 -7.05 7.65
N ASP A 109 -7.44 -7.87 7.18
CA ASP A 109 -8.15 -7.65 5.91
C ASP A 109 -9.66 -7.50 6.14
N PRO A 110 -10.26 -6.31 5.92
CA PRO A 110 -11.71 -6.13 6.05
C PRO A 110 -12.55 -6.97 5.09
N PHE A 111 -11.98 -7.45 3.99
CA PHE A 111 -12.69 -8.18 2.93
C PHE A 111 -12.53 -9.70 3.03
N HIS A 112 -11.79 -10.20 4.01
CA HIS A 112 -11.56 -11.63 4.20
C HIS A 112 -12.02 -12.09 5.58
N ALA A 113 -13.00 -12.99 5.62
CA ALA A 113 -13.41 -13.63 6.86
C ALA A 113 -12.43 -14.76 7.22
N GLY A 114 -11.98 -14.84 8.48
CA GLY A 114 -11.17 -15.95 8.97
C GLY A 114 -9.97 -15.54 9.82
N ASP A 115 -8.95 -16.40 9.81
CA ASP A 115 -7.69 -16.18 10.53
C ASP A 115 -6.61 -15.69 9.55
N VAL A 116 -5.75 -14.77 10.02
CA VAL A 116 -4.58 -14.26 9.29
C VAL A 116 -3.30 -14.93 9.80
N LEU A 117 -2.46 -15.36 8.86
CA LEU A 117 -1.17 -15.98 9.14
C LEU A 117 -0.14 -14.91 9.50
N CYS A 118 0.54 -15.06 10.63
CA CYS A 118 1.70 -14.23 10.96
C CYS A 118 2.90 -14.65 10.10
N GLN A 119 3.40 -13.74 9.25
CA GLN A 119 4.55 -14.01 8.39
C GLN A 119 5.86 -14.20 9.16
N SER A 120 5.94 -13.74 10.42
CA SER A 120 7.17 -13.86 11.23
C SER A 120 7.29 -15.19 11.96
N CYS A 121 6.18 -15.82 12.38
CA CYS A 121 6.22 -17.06 13.20
C CYS A 121 5.27 -18.17 12.72
N GLY A 122 4.49 -17.96 11.65
CA GLY A 122 3.54 -18.93 11.12
C GLY A 122 2.30 -19.19 11.98
N THR A 123 2.10 -18.43 13.07
CA THR A 123 0.90 -18.57 13.92
C THR A 123 -0.31 -17.94 13.24
N PHE A 124 -1.44 -18.65 13.20
CA PHE A 124 -2.73 -18.10 12.81
C PHE A 124 -3.31 -17.21 13.92
N ASN A 125 -3.81 -16.03 13.55
CA ASN A 125 -4.40 -15.04 14.44
C ASN A 125 -5.80 -14.68 13.94
N LYS A 126 -6.70 -14.30 14.84
CA LYS A 126 -8.04 -13.83 14.42
C LYS A 126 -7.89 -12.55 13.59
N ASN A 127 -8.59 -12.49 12.46
CA ASN A 127 -8.65 -11.26 11.67
C ASN A 127 -9.58 -10.24 12.36
N VAL A 128 -9.01 -9.43 13.25
CA VAL A 128 -9.75 -8.40 13.99
C VAL A 128 -9.60 -7.06 13.27
N VAL A 129 -10.69 -6.61 12.64
CA VAL A 129 -10.72 -5.38 11.84
C VAL A 129 -11.32 -4.24 12.66
N THR A 130 -10.72 -3.05 12.58
CA THR A 130 -11.26 -1.85 13.22
C THR A 130 -12.31 -1.20 12.32
N PHE A 131 -13.51 -0.96 12.86
CA PHE A 131 -14.60 -0.29 12.16
C PHE A 131 -14.83 1.12 12.69
N CYS A 132 -15.22 2.04 11.79
CA CYS A 132 -15.53 3.40 12.16
C CYS A 132 -16.83 3.47 12.97
N ASN A 133 -16.80 4.15 14.12
CA ASN A 133 -17.96 4.34 14.99
C ASN A 133 -19.05 5.27 14.41
N LYS A 134 -18.78 5.98 13.31
CA LYS A 134 -19.74 6.88 12.66
C LYS A 134 -20.43 6.26 11.44
N CYS A 135 -19.67 5.67 10.52
CA CYS A 135 -20.23 5.10 9.29
C CYS A 135 -20.23 3.57 9.24
N GLY A 136 -19.61 2.89 10.21
CA GLY A 136 -19.50 1.43 10.22
C GLY A 136 -18.47 0.87 9.24
N ASP A 137 -17.86 1.69 8.38
CA ASP A 137 -16.87 1.22 7.40
C ASP A 137 -15.46 1.12 8.01
N PRO A 138 -14.65 0.14 7.58
CA PRO A 138 -13.23 0.08 7.93
C PRO A 138 -12.42 1.13 7.17
N VAL A 139 -11.14 1.27 7.51
CA VAL A 139 -10.19 2.06 6.72
C VAL A 139 -9.98 1.39 5.36
N GLY A 140 -10.07 2.17 4.29
CA GLY A 140 -9.72 1.76 2.93
C GLY A 140 -9.11 2.92 2.15
N LEU A 141 -8.58 2.63 0.96
CA LEU A 141 -8.09 3.67 0.06
C LEU A 141 -9.28 4.46 -0.50
N GLN A 142 -9.43 5.71 -0.07
CA GLN A 142 -10.42 6.62 -0.62
C GLN A 142 -9.82 7.37 -1.81
N LEU A 143 -10.44 7.16 -2.98
CA LEU A 143 -10.13 7.87 -4.20
C LEU A 143 -11.18 8.96 -4.44
N LYS A 144 -10.75 10.07 -5.02
CA LYS A 144 -11.65 11.19 -5.30
C LYS A 144 -12.68 10.84 -6.37
N TYR A 145 -12.29 10.04 -7.34
CA TYR A 145 -13.09 9.58 -8.48
C TYR A 145 -12.77 8.12 -8.73
N ASP A 146 -13.75 7.35 -9.17
CA ASP A 146 -13.52 5.98 -9.62
C ASP A 146 -13.00 5.93 -11.07
N MET A 147 -12.69 4.73 -11.53
CA MET A 147 -12.14 4.52 -12.87
C MET A 147 -13.12 4.95 -13.98
N GLN A 148 -14.42 4.69 -13.80
CA GLN A 148 -15.43 4.98 -14.82
C GLN A 148 -15.62 6.50 -14.95
N GLU A 149 -15.70 7.20 -13.83
CA GLU A 149 -15.83 8.65 -13.79
C GLU A 149 -14.60 9.34 -14.41
N CYS A 150 -13.39 8.83 -14.13
CA CYS A 150 -12.17 9.33 -14.77
C CYS A 150 -12.20 9.16 -16.30
N GLN A 151 -12.70 8.03 -16.80
CA GLN A 151 -12.82 7.78 -18.24
C GLN A 151 -13.84 8.71 -18.90
N GLU A 152 -15.03 8.84 -18.30
CA GLU A 152 -16.11 9.70 -18.83
C GLU A 152 -15.71 11.17 -18.88
N ARG A 153 -14.90 11.62 -17.92
CA ARG A 153 -14.47 13.02 -17.79
C ARG A 153 -13.10 13.31 -18.42
N GLY A 154 -12.44 12.32 -19.02
CA GLY A 154 -11.11 12.49 -19.61
C GLY A 154 -10.01 12.86 -18.60
N MET A 155 -10.11 12.38 -17.36
CA MET A 155 -9.15 12.62 -16.29
C MET A 155 -8.23 11.41 -16.07
N THR A 156 -7.06 11.64 -15.47
CA THR A 156 -6.16 10.57 -15.04
C THR A 156 -6.62 9.96 -13.71
N TYR A 157 -6.77 8.63 -13.67
CA TYR A 157 -7.02 7.89 -12.44
C TYR A 157 -5.72 7.78 -11.62
N ALA A 158 -5.65 8.48 -10.49
CA ALA A 158 -4.44 8.59 -9.68
C ALA A 158 -4.74 8.81 -8.20
N ALA A 159 -3.77 8.46 -7.35
CA ALA A 159 -3.77 8.74 -5.92
C ALA A 159 -2.63 9.72 -5.56
N PRO A 160 -2.83 10.66 -4.62
CA PRO A 160 -1.79 11.61 -4.22
C PRO A 160 -0.64 10.91 -3.47
N LEU A 161 0.61 11.30 -3.77
CA LEU A 161 1.79 10.94 -3.00
C LEU A 161 2.14 12.09 -2.05
N LYS A 162 2.17 11.81 -0.75
CA LYS A 162 2.56 12.75 0.31
C LYS A 162 3.91 12.29 0.87
N VAL A 163 4.90 13.18 0.89
CA VAL A 163 6.25 12.85 1.41
C VAL A 163 6.53 13.74 2.60
N THR A 164 7.01 13.14 3.69
CA THR A 164 7.45 13.87 4.88
C THR A 164 8.96 14.08 4.80
N ILE A 165 9.37 15.35 4.74
CA ILE A 165 10.78 15.76 4.69
C ILE A 165 11.10 16.57 5.94
N ARG A 166 12.23 16.29 6.57
CA ARG A 166 12.77 17.04 7.70
C ARG A 166 13.85 18.01 7.21
N LEU A 167 13.74 19.28 7.59
CA LEU A 167 14.80 20.27 7.43
C LEU A 167 15.58 20.39 8.74
N THR A 168 16.89 20.17 8.67
CA THR A 168 17.84 20.39 9.76
C THR A 168 18.73 21.57 9.42
N VAL A 169 18.81 22.56 10.31
CA VAL A 169 19.71 23.71 10.17
C VAL A 169 20.86 23.56 11.16
N TYR A 170 22.09 23.78 10.68
CA TYR A 170 23.30 23.68 11.48
C TYR A 170 23.90 25.06 11.75
N ALA A 171 24.31 25.29 12.99
CA ALA A 171 25.29 26.31 13.33
C ALA A 171 26.69 25.74 13.11
N LYS A 172 27.48 26.40 12.26
CA LYS A 172 28.85 26.02 11.95
C LYS A 172 29.81 26.91 12.73
N ASP A 173 30.64 26.30 13.57
CA ASP A 173 31.73 26.99 14.25
C ASP A 173 32.81 27.42 13.22
N PRO A 174 33.16 28.71 13.13
CA PRO A 174 34.15 29.20 12.17
C PRO A 174 35.58 28.69 12.42
N GLU A 175 35.91 28.29 13.64
CA GLU A 175 37.27 27.84 14.00
C GLU A 175 37.41 26.32 13.88
N THR A 176 36.41 25.57 14.36
CA THR A 176 36.49 24.10 14.45
C THR A 176 35.80 23.36 13.30
N ASN A 177 35.06 24.07 12.43
CA ASN A 177 34.14 23.49 11.43
C ASN A 177 33.09 22.52 12.01
N GLN A 178 32.93 22.43 13.33
CA GLN A 178 31.91 21.59 13.94
C GLN A 178 30.51 22.10 13.60
N LYS A 179 29.60 21.16 13.35
CA LYS A 179 28.19 21.44 13.08
C LYS A 179 27.37 21.05 14.31
N THR A 180 26.57 21.99 14.80
CA THR A 180 25.59 21.74 15.86
C THR A 180 24.20 22.03 15.31
N VAL A 181 23.19 21.24 15.69
CA VAL A 181 21.81 21.51 15.27
C VAL A 181 21.36 22.80 15.96
N ARG A 182 20.83 23.73 15.17
CA ARG A 182 20.31 25.02 15.64
C ARG A 182 18.85 24.91 16.06
#